data_AF-N1JI02-F1
#
_entry.id   AF-N1JI02-F1
#
_cell.length_a   1.000
_cell.length_b   1.000
_cell.length_c   1.000
_cell.angle_alpha   90.00
_cell.angle_beta   90.00
_cell.angle_gamma   90.00
#
_symmetry.space_group_name_H-M   'P 1'
#
loop_
_entity.id
_entity.type
_entity.pdbx_description
1 polymer ?
#
loop_
_entity_poly.entity_id
_entity_poly.type
_entity_poly.pdbx_seq_one_letter_code
_entity_poly.pdbx_strand_id
1 'polypeptide(L)'
;KAVLTDSAGAKAYRAHYGTSQAYAAATRSPQVISCDVTTSDVYFSGAKLGETFENTTKLLTNGSGVYCVTAQEDNAILEVMMRATLAKRVQFSRVIIMRTASDFDRPYPGQPTTQNLFMPPAGAFEAAVSNIFLAGTPVIQGILNQWMTTFERGVIPTNYIGDIFGSLGGQPDFGPVGSSSRHMP
;
A
#
# COMPACT_ATOMS: atom_id res chain seq x y z
N LYS A 1 -8.63 10.73 -16.16
CA LYS A 1 -7.43 10.67 -15.28
C LYS A 1 -7.56 11.78 -14.25
N ALA A 2 -7.41 11.49 -12.96
CA ALA A 2 -7.56 12.49 -11.89
C ALA A 2 -6.46 13.57 -12.00
N VAL A 3 -6.82 14.82 -11.72
CA VAL A 3 -5.87 15.93 -11.57
C VAL A 3 -5.59 16.05 -10.08
N LEU A 4 -4.36 15.75 -9.67
CA LEU A 4 -3.96 15.72 -8.27
C LEU A 4 -3.38 17.07 -7.84
N THR A 5 -3.62 17.40 -6.57
CA THR A 5 -3.09 18.57 -5.88
C THR A 5 -1.70 18.29 -5.32
N ASP A 6 -0.90 19.35 -5.21
CA ASP A 6 0.44 19.31 -4.66
C ASP A 6 0.71 20.63 -3.93
N SER A 7 1.41 20.57 -2.80
CA SER A 7 1.70 21.76 -2.01
C SER A 7 3.11 22.27 -2.29
N ALA A 8 3.31 23.58 -2.13
CA ALA A 8 4.64 24.17 -2.26
C ALA A 8 5.64 23.57 -1.26
N GLY A 9 5.19 23.26 -0.04
CA GLY A 9 6.01 22.62 0.99
C GLY A 9 6.39 21.18 0.64
N ALA A 10 5.45 20.37 0.16
CA ALA A 10 5.74 19.01 -0.32
C ALA A 10 6.73 19.02 -1.49
N LYS A 11 6.57 19.97 -2.43
CA LYS A 11 7.47 20.14 -3.56
C LYS A 11 8.88 20.54 -3.14
N ALA A 12 9.01 21.49 -2.22
CA ALA A 12 10.30 21.89 -1.67
C ALA A 12 10.96 20.73 -0.90
N TYR A 13 10.20 20.03 -0.05
CA TYR A 13 10.71 18.91 0.73
C TYR A 13 11.24 17.79 -0.16
N ARG A 14 10.46 17.36 -1.16
CA ARG A 14 10.85 16.21 -1.98
C ARG A 14 12.02 16.52 -2.93
N ALA A 15 12.35 17.79 -3.17
CA ALA A 15 13.52 18.19 -3.95
C ALA A 15 14.84 17.78 -3.28
N HIS A 16 14.88 17.65 -1.94
CA HIS A 16 16.09 17.20 -1.23
C HIS A 16 16.52 15.77 -1.61
N TYR A 17 15.59 14.91 -2.03
CA TYR A 17 15.88 13.55 -2.49
C TYR A 17 16.59 13.50 -3.86
N GLY A 18 16.58 14.59 -4.63
CA GLY A 18 17.20 14.65 -5.96
C GLY A 18 18.72 14.48 -5.96
N THR A 19 19.35 14.51 -4.78
CA THR A 19 20.78 14.26 -4.59
C THR A 19 21.17 12.78 -4.62
N SER A 20 20.20 11.86 -4.61
CA SER A 20 20.45 10.42 -4.62
C SER A 20 19.60 9.70 -5.67
N GLN A 21 20.26 8.95 -6.55
CA GLN A 21 19.59 8.13 -7.56
C GLN A 21 18.70 7.05 -6.93
N ALA A 22 19.04 6.56 -5.74
CA ALA A 22 18.24 5.57 -5.02
C ALA A 22 16.85 6.12 -4.66
N TYR A 23 16.71 7.45 -4.55
CA TYR A 23 15.45 8.12 -4.22
C TYR A 23 14.81 8.87 -5.40
N ALA A 24 15.15 8.49 -6.64
CA ALA A 24 14.57 9.12 -7.83
C ALA A 24 13.03 9.06 -7.87
N ALA A 25 12.40 8.05 -7.25
CA ALA A 25 10.95 7.96 -7.15
C ALA A 25 10.35 9.06 -6.24
N ALA A 26 11.07 9.46 -5.19
CA ALA A 26 10.60 10.44 -4.21
C ALA A 26 10.48 11.86 -4.78
N THR A 27 11.20 12.18 -5.86
CA THR A 27 11.18 13.52 -6.47
C THR A 27 9.95 13.78 -7.35
N ARG A 28 9.18 12.73 -7.66
CA ARG A 28 8.04 12.80 -8.59
C ARG A 28 6.89 13.60 -7.99
N SER A 29 6.13 14.26 -8.86
CA SER A 29 4.85 14.89 -8.48
C SER A 29 3.82 13.83 -8.07
N PRO A 30 2.76 14.21 -7.32
CA PRO A 30 1.69 13.29 -6.93
C PRO A 30 1.11 12.50 -8.11
N GLN A 31 0.91 11.20 -7.90
CA GLN A 31 0.45 10.26 -8.90
C GLN A 31 -0.28 9.10 -8.23
N VAL A 32 -1.16 8.44 -8.98
CA VAL A 32 -1.77 7.17 -8.56
C VAL A 32 -0.86 6.04 -9.03
N ILE A 33 -0.41 5.19 -8.11
CA ILE A 33 0.45 4.03 -8.38
C ILE A 33 -0.17 2.77 -7.77
N SER A 34 0.23 1.62 -8.29
CA SER A 34 -0.11 0.30 -7.75
C SER A 34 1.14 -0.31 -7.13
N CYS A 35 1.05 -0.68 -5.85
CA CYS A 35 2.13 -1.30 -5.07
C CYS A 35 1.56 -1.76 -3.72
N ASP A 36 2.41 -2.29 -2.84
CA ASP A 36 2.01 -2.94 -1.60
C ASP A 36 2.29 -2.11 -0.35
N VAL A 37 1.42 -2.31 0.65
CA VAL A 37 1.49 -1.66 1.95
C VAL A 37 2.07 -2.62 2.98
N THR A 38 3.04 -2.15 3.76
CA THR A 38 3.42 -2.82 5.01
C THR A 38 2.67 -2.20 6.18
N THR A 39 2.18 -3.03 7.10
CA THR A 39 1.45 -2.58 8.29
C THR A 39 2.25 -2.87 9.56
N SER A 40 2.29 -1.93 10.49
CA SER A 40 2.90 -2.10 11.82
C SER A 40 2.07 -1.46 12.93
N ASP A 41 2.17 -1.98 14.16
CA ASP A 41 1.43 -1.41 15.31
C ASP A 41 1.96 -0.04 15.75
N VAL A 42 3.19 0.31 15.37
CA VAL A 42 3.81 1.59 15.68
C VAL A 42 4.25 2.29 14.41
N TYR A 43 4.15 3.62 14.41
CA TYR A 43 4.73 4.46 13.37
C TYR A 43 6.26 4.35 13.41
N PHE A 44 6.89 4.27 12.24
CA PHE A 44 8.35 4.19 12.13
C PHE A 44 8.90 5.07 11.00
N SER A 45 10.18 5.40 11.13
CA SER A 45 10.95 6.14 10.14
C SER A 45 12.42 5.72 10.20
N GLY A 46 13.13 5.89 9.08
CA GLY A 46 14.57 5.70 8.98
C GLY A 46 14.96 4.58 8.02
N ALA A 47 16.13 4.75 7.38
CA ALA A 47 16.65 3.80 6.39
C ALA A 47 16.72 2.36 6.91
N LYS A 48 17.20 2.15 8.14
CA LYS A 48 17.31 0.80 8.74
C LYS A 48 15.96 0.09 8.86
N LEU A 49 14.94 0.78 9.37
CA LEU A 49 13.61 0.18 9.53
C LEU A 49 12.93 0.01 8.18
N GLY A 50 13.01 1.03 7.31
CA GLY A 50 12.49 0.95 5.94
C GLY A 50 13.08 -0.23 5.16
N GLU A 51 14.40 -0.41 5.16
CA GLU A 51 15.08 -1.56 4.53
C GLU A 51 14.70 -2.89 5.18
N THR A 52 14.54 -2.93 6.51
CA THR A 52 14.13 -4.14 7.22
C THR A 52 12.72 -4.57 6.79
N PHE A 53 11.77 -3.64 6.72
CA PHE A 53 10.40 -3.94 6.30
C PHE A 53 10.30 -4.21 4.80
N GLU A 54 11.11 -3.56 3.97
CA GLU A 54 11.22 -3.87 2.53
C GLU A 54 11.72 -5.30 2.32
N ASN A 55 12.82 -5.68 2.98
CA ASN A 55 13.37 -7.03 2.91
C ASN A 55 12.41 -8.08 3.49
N THR A 56 11.70 -7.74 4.57
CA THR A 56 10.70 -8.63 5.16
C THR A 56 9.51 -8.82 4.23
N THR A 57 9.02 -7.74 3.61
CA THR A 57 7.96 -7.80 2.59
C THR A 57 8.40 -8.72 1.46
N LYS A 58 9.59 -8.50 0.90
CA LYS A 58 10.13 -9.32 -0.18
C LYS A 58 10.24 -10.79 0.21
N LEU A 59 10.74 -11.09 1.42
CA LEU A 59 10.88 -12.46 1.91
C LEU A 59 9.51 -13.13 2.09
N LEU A 60 8.59 -12.49 2.82
CA LEU A 60 7.29 -13.07 3.15
C LEU A 60 6.37 -13.20 1.94
N THR A 61 6.58 -12.39 0.91
CA THR A 61 5.82 -12.43 -0.35
C THR A 61 6.49 -13.26 -1.43
N ASN A 62 7.60 -13.96 -1.14
CA ASN A 62 8.38 -14.68 -2.14
C ASN A 62 8.77 -13.79 -3.36
N GLY A 63 9.06 -12.51 -3.07
CA GLY A 63 9.47 -11.52 -4.05
C GLY A 63 8.34 -10.88 -4.85
N SER A 64 7.07 -11.24 -4.64
CA SER A 64 5.94 -10.64 -5.37
C SER A 64 5.55 -9.26 -4.87
N GLY A 65 5.78 -8.97 -3.58
CA GLY A 65 5.42 -7.71 -2.95
C GLY A 65 6.39 -6.56 -3.27
N VAL A 66 5.84 -5.40 -3.61
CA VAL A 66 6.53 -4.14 -3.91
C VAL A 66 6.22 -3.13 -2.82
N TYR A 67 7.05 -3.09 -1.78
CA TYR A 67 6.92 -2.14 -0.67
C TYR A 67 7.07 -0.68 -1.15
N CYS A 68 6.01 0.12 -0.96
CA CYS A 68 6.02 1.53 -1.33
C CYS A 68 5.36 2.45 -0.29
N VAL A 69 4.53 1.88 0.60
CA VAL A 69 3.71 2.62 1.57
C VAL A 69 3.72 1.88 2.90
N THR A 70 3.71 2.64 3.99
CA THR A 70 3.52 2.14 5.35
C THR A 70 2.14 2.54 5.86
N ALA A 71 1.58 1.71 6.75
CA ALA A 71 0.31 1.95 7.40
C ALA A 71 0.26 1.26 8.78
N GLN A 72 -0.85 1.45 9.49
CA GLN A 72 -1.10 0.74 10.76
C GLN A 72 -2.38 -0.12 10.71
N GLU A 73 -3.30 0.12 9.77
CA GLU A 73 -4.64 -0.48 9.80
C GLU A 73 -4.92 -1.49 8.67
N ASP A 74 -4.22 -1.38 7.54
CA ASP A 74 -4.63 -2.02 6.27
C ASP A 74 -4.72 -3.55 6.40
N ASN A 75 -3.71 -4.20 6.98
CA ASN A 75 -3.72 -5.65 7.17
C ASN A 75 -4.84 -6.12 8.11
N ALA A 76 -5.16 -5.34 9.15
CA ALA A 76 -6.24 -5.68 10.08
C ALA A 76 -7.62 -5.57 9.41
N ILE A 77 -7.82 -4.57 8.55
CA ILE A 77 -9.04 -4.45 7.74
C ILE A 77 -9.16 -5.66 6.80
N LEU A 78 -8.09 -6.05 6.12
CA LEU A 78 -8.08 -7.23 5.25
C LEU A 78 -8.39 -8.51 6.01
N GLU A 79 -7.82 -8.69 7.21
CA GLU A 79 -8.11 -9.86 8.05
C GLU A 79 -9.58 -9.94 8.45
N VAL A 80 -10.22 -8.81 8.78
CA VAL A 80 -11.66 -8.77 9.05
C VAL A 80 -12.47 -9.13 7.80
N MET A 81 -12.10 -8.59 6.63
CA MET A 81 -12.77 -8.91 5.37
C MET A 81 -12.62 -10.39 5.00
N MET A 82 -11.45 -10.97 5.26
CA MET A 82 -11.17 -12.39 5.05
C MET A 82 -12.10 -13.27 5.91
N ARG A 83 -12.18 -12.99 7.22
CA ARG A 83 -13.09 -13.68 8.14
C ARG A 83 -14.55 -13.50 7.75
N ALA A 84 -14.94 -12.30 7.33
CA ALA A 84 -16.29 -12.04 6.85
C ALA A 84 -16.60 -12.80 5.55
N THR A 85 -15.63 -13.02 4.67
CA THR A 85 -15.78 -13.87 3.49
C THR A 85 -15.93 -15.34 3.85
N LEU A 86 -15.14 -15.86 4.78
CA LEU A 86 -15.31 -17.22 5.31
C LEU A 86 -16.69 -17.43 5.95
N ALA A 87 -17.21 -16.38 6.60
CA ALA A 87 -18.57 -16.34 7.15
C ALA A 87 -19.66 -16.06 6.11
N LYS A 88 -19.32 -16.01 4.81
CA LYS A 88 -20.24 -15.75 3.68
C LYS A 88 -21.00 -14.42 3.78
N ARG A 89 -20.38 -13.39 4.35
CA ARG A 89 -20.97 -12.05 4.52
C ARG A 89 -20.51 -11.04 3.46
N VAL A 90 -19.28 -11.18 2.97
CA VAL A 90 -18.69 -10.31 1.94
C VAL A 90 -17.84 -11.13 0.96
N GLN A 91 -17.38 -10.52 -0.14
CA GLN A 91 -16.47 -11.15 -1.11
C GLN A 91 -15.10 -10.45 -1.06
N PHE A 92 -14.07 -11.15 -0.60
CA PHE A 92 -12.72 -10.61 -0.46
C PHE A 92 -12.14 -10.10 -1.80
N SER A 93 -12.51 -10.74 -2.91
CA SER A 93 -12.14 -10.31 -4.27
C SER A 93 -12.67 -8.93 -4.68
N ARG A 94 -13.54 -8.30 -3.87
CA ARG A 94 -14.09 -6.96 -4.13
C ARG A 94 -13.45 -5.86 -3.28
N VAL A 95 -12.48 -6.20 -2.44
CA VAL A 95 -11.83 -5.22 -1.57
C VAL A 95 -10.84 -4.41 -2.40
N ILE A 96 -10.89 -3.09 -2.26
CA ILE A 96 -9.91 -2.17 -2.81
C ILE A 96 -9.37 -1.35 -1.64
N ILE A 97 -8.05 -1.34 -1.47
CA ILE A 97 -7.37 -0.40 -0.58
C ILE A 97 -6.88 0.77 -1.42
N MET A 98 -7.34 1.97 -1.08
CA MET A 98 -6.80 3.22 -1.63
C MET A 98 -6.26 4.05 -0.47
N ARG A 99 -4.95 4.25 -0.46
CA ARG A 99 -4.23 5.03 0.55
C ARG A 99 -3.48 6.16 -0.11
N THR A 100 -3.35 7.28 0.61
CA THR A 100 -2.47 8.39 0.22
C THR A 100 -1.28 8.45 1.16
N ALA A 101 -0.14 8.90 0.62
CA ALA A 101 1.09 9.14 1.36
C ALA A 101 1.22 10.65 1.61
N SER A 102 1.37 11.03 2.88
CA SER A 102 1.56 12.43 3.32
C SER A 102 3.02 12.78 3.64
N ASP A 103 3.89 11.78 3.75
CA ASP A 103 5.28 11.90 4.14
C ASP A 103 6.10 10.72 3.55
N PHE A 104 7.36 10.61 3.98
CA PHE A 104 8.29 9.57 3.57
C PHE A 104 8.79 8.81 4.79
N ASP A 105 8.82 7.48 4.72
CA ASP A 105 9.29 6.59 5.78
C ASP A 105 10.83 6.62 5.94
N ARG A 106 11.54 7.19 4.98
CA ARG A 106 13.00 7.31 4.97
C ARG A 106 13.41 8.78 4.85
N PRO A 107 14.47 9.20 5.55
CA PRO A 107 15.03 10.55 5.42
C PRO A 107 15.66 10.77 4.04
N TYR A 108 15.65 12.01 3.55
CA TYR A 108 16.51 12.40 2.43
C TYR A 108 17.99 12.41 2.85
N PRO A 109 18.95 12.34 1.90
CA PRO A 109 20.38 12.33 2.23
C PRO A 109 20.78 13.51 3.12
N GLY A 110 21.34 13.22 4.30
CA GLY A 110 21.78 14.21 5.28
C GLY A 110 20.72 14.64 6.31
N GLN A 111 19.46 14.21 6.18
CA GLN A 111 18.43 14.49 7.19
C GLN A 111 18.57 13.54 8.40
N PRO A 112 18.56 14.07 9.64
CA PRO A 112 18.44 13.24 10.84
C PRO A 112 17.13 12.45 10.83
N THR A 113 17.18 11.15 11.16
CA THR A 113 15.98 10.30 11.21
C THR A 113 14.91 10.84 12.18
N THR A 114 15.32 11.41 13.31
CA THR A 114 14.40 12.05 14.26
C THR A 114 13.65 13.21 13.62
N GLN A 115 14.30 14.00 12.76
CA GLN A 115 13.64 15.07 12.03
C GLN A 115 12.67 14.52 10.99
N ASN A 116 13.02 13.46 10.25
CA ASN A 116 12.09 12.82 9.32
C ASN A 116 10.84 12.27 10.04
N LEU A 117 11.02 11.69 11.23
CA LEU A 117 9.94 11.18 12.06
C LEU A 117 8.99 12.27 12.59
N PHE A 118 9.53 13.39 13.09
CA PHE A 118 8.73 14.38 13.82
C PHE A 118 8.35 15.62 13.01
N MET A 119 9.00 15.86 11.86
CA MET A 119 8.81 17.07 11.05
C MET A 119 8.32 16.70 9.65
N PRO A 120 7.01 16.40 9.48
CA PRO A 120 6.46 16.05 8.19
C PRO A 120 6.50 17.23 7.20
N PRO A 121 6.44 16.98 5.89
CA PRO A 121 6.45 18.04 4.89
C PRO A 121 5.22 18.96 5.02
N ALA A 122 5.45 20.27 5.11
CA ALA A 122 4.38 21.24 5.27
C ALA A 122 3.36 21.17 4.12
N GLY A 123 2.07 21.09 4.46
CA GLY A 123 0.97 21.05 3.50
C GLY A 123 0.81 19.73 2.74
N ALA A 124 1.62 18.70 3.03
CA ALA A 124 1.53 17.42 2.33
C ALA A 124 0.35 16.56 2.82
N PHE A 125 -0.02 16.67 4.09
CA PHE A 125 -1.18 15.98 4.65
C PHE A 125 -2.49 16.47 4.01
N GLU A 126 -2.70 17.77 3.91
CA GLU A 126 -3.88 18.37 3.28
C GLU A 126 -3.97 18.01 1.78
N ALA A 127 -2.82 17.98 1.09
CA ALA A 127 -2.75 17.51 -0.29
C ALA A 127 -3.10 16.01 -0.40
N ALA A 128 -2.61 15.18 0.51
CA ALA A 128 -2.93 13.75 0.56
C ALA A 128 -4.44 13.50 0.81
N VAL A 129 -5.06 14.25 1.73
CA VAL A 129 -6.51 14.19 1.98
C VAL A 129 -7.32 14.65 0.77
N SER A 130 -6.90 15.72 0.09
CA SER A 130 -7.57 16.18 -1.13
C SER A 130 -7.43 15.16 -2.26
N ASN A 131 -6.25 14.56 -2.40
CA ASN A 131 -5.94 13.62 -3.47
C ASN A 131 -6.67 12.30 -3.35
N ILE A 132 -6.96 11.80 -2.13
CA ILE A 132 -7.75 10.56 -1.99
C ILE A 132 -9.16 10.76 -2.53
N PHE A 133 -9.76 11.95 -2.32
CA PHE A 133 -11.06 12.29 -2.92
C PHE A 133 -10.96 12.38 -4.45
N LEU A 134 -10.00 13.16 -4.96
CA LEU A 134 -9.83 13.37 -6.40
C LEU A 134 -9.53 12.07 -7.18
N ALA A 135 -8.76 11.16 -6.59
CA ALA A 135 -8.45 9.86 -7.19
C ALA A 135 -9.54 8.81 -6.94
N GLY A 136 -10.19 8.83 -5.77
CA GLY A 136 -11.18 7.83 -5.36
C GLY A 136 -12.56 8.04 -5.98
N THR A 137 -13.01 9.28 -6.16
CA THR A 137 -14.33 9.56 -6.75
C THR A 137 -14.51 8.93 -8.14
N PRO A 138 -13.55 9.03 -9.09
CA PRO A 138 -13.65 8.33 -10.37
C PRO A 138 -13.76 6.81 -10.25
N VAL A 139 -13.10 6.19 -9.26
CA VAL A 139 -13.18 4.74 -9.02
C VAL A 139 -14.60 4.36 -8.59
N ILE A 140 -15.14 5.09 -7.60
CA ILE A 140 -16.51 4.88 -7.12
C ILE A 140 -17.53 5.09 -8.24
N GLN A 141 -17.41 6.18 -9.00
CA GLN A 141 -18.29 6.46 -10.15
C GLN A 141 -18.20 5.37 -11.21
N GLY A 142 -16.99 4.88 -11.51
CA GLY A 142 -16.79 3.76 -12.44
C GLY A 142 -17.51 2.49 -11.99
N ILE A 143 -17.39 2.14 -10.70
CA ILE A 143 -18.06 0.98 -10.10
C ILE A 143 -19.58 1.12 -10.18
N LEU A 144 -20.14 2.28 -9.80
CA LEU A 144 -21.58 2.52 -9.82
C LEU A 144 -22.14 2.49 -11.25
N ASN A 145 -21.48 3.17 -12.19
CA ASN A 145 -21.92 3.24 -13.58
C ASN A 145 -21.89 1.89 -14.30
N GLN A 146 -20.98 0.99 -13.89
CA GLN A 146 -20.83 -0.34 -14.48
C GLN A 146 -21.26 -1.44 -13.52
N TRP A 147 -22.09 -1.12 -12.53
CA TRP A 147 -22.49 -2.08 -11.51
C TRP A 147 -23.17 -3.29 -12.14
N MET A 148 -24.30 -3.09 -12.83
CA MET A 148 -25.07 -4.18 -13.45
C MET A 148 -24.29 -4.92 -14.54
N THR A 149 -23.43 -4.22 -15.29
CA THR A 149 -22.75 -4.81 -16.45
C THR A 149 -21.50 -5.60 -16.06
N THR A 150 -20.78 -5.17 -15.02
CA THR A 150 -19.45 -5.68 -14.67
C THR A 150 -19.38 -6.11 -13.20
N PHE A 151 -19.63 -5.18 -12.27
CA PHE A 151 -19.25 -5.39 -10.87
C PHE A 151 -20.24 -6.23 -10.07
N GLU A 152 -21.51 -6.30 -10.43
CA GLU A 152 -22.53 -7.09 -9.72
C GLU A 152 -22.13 -8.58 -9.69
N ARG A 153 -21.64 -9.12 -10.80
CA ARG A 153 -21.17 -10.51 -10.90
C ARG A 153 -19.82 -10.75 -10.23
N GLY A 154 -19.09 -9.69 -9.91
CA GLY A 154 -17.74 -9.74 -9.37
C GLY A 154 -16.68 -9.78 -10.47
N VAL A 155 -15.45 -9.43 -10.10
CA VAL A 155 -14.28 -9.47 -10.98
C VAL A 155 -13.42 -10.65 -10.57
N ILE A 156 -13.00 -11.47 -11.54
CA ILE A 156 -12.11 -12.61 -11.29
C ILE A 156 -10.69 -12.07 -11.07
N PRO A 157 -10.08 -12.30 -9.88
CA PRO A 157 -8.70 -11.89 -9.64
C PRO A 157 -7.74 -12.61 -10.59
N THR A 158 -6.70 -11.90 -11.04
CA THR A 158 -5.65 -12.45 -11.88
C THR A 158 -4.48 -13.02 -11.08
N ASN A 159 -4.48 -12.85 -9.77
CA ASN A 159 -3.49 -13.32 -8.81
C ASN A 159 -4.16 -14.12 -7.69
N TYR A 160 -3.35 -14.79 -6.88
CA TYR A 160 -3.85 -15.42 -5.66
C TYR A 160 -4.40 -14.36 -4.69
N ILE A 161 -5.57 -14.64 -4.11
CA ILE A 161 -6.18 -13.83 -3.04
C ILE A 161 -6.51 -14.74 -1.85
N GLY A 162 -6.23 -14.26 -0.65
CA GLY A 162 -6.50 -15.02 0.58
C GLY A 162 -5.35 -14.92 1.57
N ASP A 163 -5.36 -15.83 2.52
CA ASP A 163 -4.32 -15.95 3.54
C ASP A 163 -3.26 -16.98 3.14
N ILE A 164 -2.21 -17.10 3.96
CA ILE A 164 -1.16 -18.10 3.75
C ILE A 164 -1.65 -19.55 3.87
N PHE A 165 -2.86 -19.78 4.40
CA PHE A 165 -3.41 -21.11 4.61
C PHE A 165 -4.22 -21.63 3.42
N GLY A 166 -4.48 -20.79 2.41
CA GLY A 166 -5.34 -21.19 1.31
C GLY A 166 -6.81 -21.24 1.70
N SER A 167 -7.24 -20.47 2.71
CA SER A 167 -8.59 -20.60 3.29
C SER A 167 -9.72 -20.24 2.31
N LEU A 168 -9.44 -19.49 1.24
CA LEU A 168 -10.38 -19.22 0.15
C LEU A 168 -10.25 -20.20 -1.04
N GLY A 169 -9.45 -21.25 -0.91
CA GLY A 169 -9.03 -22.12 -2.01
C GLY A 169 -7.81 -21.58 -2.76
N GLY A 170 -7.35 -22.31 -3.77
CA GLY A 170 -6.12 -21.99 -4.52
C GLY A 170 -4.84 -22.44 -3.80
N GLN A 171 -3.68 -22.03 -4.33
CA GLN A 171 -2.38 -22.26 -3.70
C GLN A 171 -1.72 -20.89 -3.47
N PRO A 172 -1.44 -20.51 -2.21
CA PRO A 172 -0.69 -19.31 -1.91
C PRO A 172 0.66 -19.31 -2.62
N ASP A 173 1.01 -18.17 -3.20
CA ASP A 173 2.28 -17.90 -3.88
C ASP A 173 3.29 -17.15 -2.98
N PHE A 174 2.94 -16.98 -1.71
CA PHE A 174 3.72 -16.31 -0.66
C PHE A 174 3.84 -17.13 0.62
N GLY A 175 4.73 -16.72 1.52
CA GLY A 175 5.00 -17.35 2.81
C GLY A 175 6.31 -18.17 2.86
N PRO A 176 6.84 -18.47 4.06
CA PRO A 176 8.12 -19.17 4.24
C PRO A 176 8.11 -20.64 3.78
N VAL A 177 6.95 -21.19 3.43
CA VAL A 177 6.80 -22.55 2.91
C VAL A 177 6.10 -22.48 1.56
N GLY A 178 6.91 -22.33 0.50
CA GLY A 178 6.46 -22.70 -0.83
C GLY A 178 5.85 -24.10 -0.77
N SER A 179 4.75 -24.30 -1.49
CA SER A 179 3.82 -25.43 -1.44
C SER A 179 4.39 -26.85 -1.59
N SER A 180 5.71 -27.04 -1.55
CA SER A 180 6.41 -28.33 -1.58
C SER A 180 6.61 -29.01 -0.21
N SER A 181 6.21 -28.40 0.91
CA SER A 181 6.46 -28.96 2.26
C SER A 181 5.23 -29.05 3.18
N ARG A 182 4.08 -29.47 2.62
CA ARG A 182 2.99 -30.02 3.45
C ARG A 182 3.41 -31.36 4.07
N HIS A 183 4.27 -31.30 5.08
CA HIS A 183 4.41 -32.26 6.17
C HIS A 183 4.94 -31.44 7.35
N MET A 184 4.02 -30.78 8.06
CA MET A 184 4.24 -30.42 9.47
C MET A 184 3.33 -31.34 10.29
N PRO A 185 3.84 -31.90 11.40
CA PRO A 185 3.20 -32.97 12.19
C PRO A 185 1.92 -32.55 12.90
#